data_AF-A0A951CS32-F1
#
_entry.id   AF-A0A951CS32-F1
#
_cell.length_a   1.000
_cell.length_b   1.000
_cell.length_c   1.000
_cell.angle_alpha   90.00
_cell.angle_beta   90.00
_cell.angle_gamma   90.00
#
_symmetry.space_group_name_H-M   'P 1'
#
loop_
_entity.id
_entity.type
_entity.pdbx_description
1 polymer ?
#
loop_
_entity_poly.entity_id
_entity_poly.type
_entity_poly.pdbx_seq_one_letter_code
_entity_poly.pdbx_strand_id
1 'polypeptide(L)'
;MFPVTSHSRAKQRPALVLFDSGDHDVLVARVTTSQAGPPLDVIVKDWNAAGLLAASSVRLHKLGTIEKALVRRKLGRISVSDWEAIITSLREHVFPSI
;
A
#
# COMPACT_ATOMS: atom_id res chain seq x y z
N MET A 1 -3.56 -1.59 -17.21
CA MET A 1 -2.90 -2.91 -17.20
C MET A 1 -1.90 -2.96 -16.05
N PHE A 2 -2.02 -3.98 -15.19
CA PHE A 2 -1.06 -4.46 -14.18
C PHE A 2 -1.09 -5.99 -14.35
N PRO A 3 0.04 -6.72 -14.29
CA PRO A 3 1.34 -6.34 -13.75
C PRO A 3 2.37 -6.00 -14.84
N VAL A 4 3.51 -5.42 -14.46
CA VAL A 4 4.73 -5.47 -15.29
C VAL A 4 5.85 -6.08 -14.47
N THR A 5 6.08 -7.35 -14.73
CA THR A 5 7.38 -8.02 -14.58
C THR A 5 8.35 -7.44 -15.63
N SER A 6 9.60 -7.25 -15.21
CA SER A 6 10.80 -6.94 -16.04
C SER A 6 11.10 -5.49 -16.48
N HIS A 7 12.04 -4.88 -15.73
CA HIS A 7 13.22 -4.09 -16.13
C HIS A 7 13.19 -3.10 -17.32
N SER A 8 12.97 -1.82 -17.01
CA SER A 8 13.81 -0.68 -17.47
C SER A 8 13.50 0.56 -16.62
N ARG A 9 14.44 0.97 -15.74
CA ARG A 9 14.38 2.19 -14.90
C ARG A 9 12.99 2.52 -14.29
N ALA A 10 12.25 1.51 -13.84
CA ALA A 10 10.91 1.71 -13.31
C ALA A 10 10.98 2.62 -12.07
N LYS A 11 10.17 3.69 -12.05
CA LYS A 11 10.09 4.60 -10.90
C LYS A 11 9.74 3.78 -9.65
N GLN A 12 10.64 3.75 -8.68
CA GLN A 12 10.39 3.15 -7.38
C GLN A 12 9.29 3.93 -6.66
N ARG A 13 8.30 3.21 -6.15
CA ARG A 13 7.16 3.80 -5.44
C ARG A 13 7.04 3.13 -4.08
N PRO A 14 6.69 3.90 -3.03
CA PRO A 14 6.32 3.30 -1.76
C PRO A 14 5.09 2.41 -1.95
N ALA A 15 5.06 1.32 -1.18
CA ALA A 15 3.93 0.42 -1.07
C ALA A 15 3.76 0.02 0.39
N LEU A 16 2.51 -0.17 0.82
CA LEU A 16 2.19 -0.70 2.13
C LEU A 16 2.08 -2.22 2.02
N VAL A 17 2.87 -2.95 2.81
CA VAL A 17 2.67 -4.39 2.98
C VAL A 17 1.42 -4.60 3.83
N LEU A 18 0.41 -5.27 3.26
CA LEU A 18 -0.83 -5.61 3.94
C LEU A 18 -0.77 -6.99 4.58
N PHE A 19 -0.06 -7.93 3.93
CA PHE A 19 0.08 -9.29 4.40
C PHE A 19 1.40 -9.88 3.92
N ASP A 20 2.02 -10.66 4.81
CA ASP A 20 3.25 -11.41 4.58
C ASP A 20 3.04 -12.80 5.19
N SER A 21 2.90 -13.82 4.35
CA SER A 21 2.76 -15.24 4.74
C SER A 21 4.07 -15.88 5.23
N GLY A 22 5.19 -15.17 5.12
CA GLY A 22 6.52 -15.70 5.40
C GLY A 22 7.20 -16.39 4.21
N ASP A 23 6.53 -16.50 3.06
CA ASP A 23 7.10 -17.05 1.82
C ASP A 23 7.90 -15.99 1.04
N HIS A 24 8.09 -16.18 -0.27
CA HIS A 24 8.88 -15.28 -1.11
C HIS A 24 8.11 -14.04 -1.59
N ASP A 25 6.81 -13.96 -1.33
CA ASP A 25 5.93 -12.93 -1.83
C ASP A 25 5.28 -12.12 -0.69
N VAL A 26 4.80 -10.92 -1.02
CA VAL A 26 4.03 -10.07 -0.11
C VAL A 26 2.86 -9.44 -0.83
N LEU A 27 1.72 -9.36 -0.14
CA LEU A 27 0.58 -8.58 -0.60
C LEU A 27 0.79 -7.11 -0.25
N VAL A 28 0.73 -6.25 -1.25
CA VAL A 28 0.96 -4.81 -1.09
C VAL A 28 -0.18 -3.97 -1.66
N ALA A 29 -0.38 -2.79 -1.07
CA ALA A 29 -1.17 -1.70 -1.63
C ALA A 29 -0.27 -0.55 -2.08
N ARG A 30 -0.60 0.10 -3.20
CA ARG A 30 0.15 1.26 -3.68
C ARG A 30 0.00 2.44 -2.71
N VAL A 31 1.12 3.14 -2.45
CA VAL A 31 1.12 4.46 -1.82
C VAL A 31 1.43 5.53 -2.86
N THR A 32 0.70 6.66 -2.86
CA THR A 32 0.92 7.76 -3.79
C THR A 32 0.58 9.12 -3.20
N THR A 33 1.20 10.18 -3.72
CA THR A 33 0.88 11.59 -3.39
C THR A 33 -0.24 12.17 -4.26
N SER A 34 -0.63 11.47 -5.33
CA SER A 34 -1.76 11.87 -6.17
C SER A 34 -3.07 11.86 -5.38
N GLN A 35 -3.97 12.80 -5.68
CA GLN A 35 -5.26 12.93 -5.01
C GLN A 35 -5.95 11.57 -4.78
N ALA A 36 -6.44 11.39 -3.54
CA ALA A 36 -7.21 10.23 -3.12
C ALA A 36 -8.62 10.31 -3.74
N GLY A 37 -9.02 9.24 -4.42
CA GLY A 37 -10.39 9.05 -4.90
C GLY A 37 -11.10 8.07 -3.97
N PRO A 38 -12.00 8.51 -3.07
CA PRO A 38 -12.80 7.60 -2.27
C PRO A 38 -13.59 6.62 -3.18
N PRO A 39 -13.94 5.43 -2.68
CA PRO A 39 -13.97 5.06 -1.26
C PRO A 39 -12.79 4.19 -0.78
N LEU A 40 -11.96 3.68 -1.69
CA LEU A 40 -10.87 2.74 -1.40
C LEU A 40 -9.49 3.40 -1.26
N ASP A 41 -9.44 4.73 -1.22
CA ASP A 41 -8.22 5.48 -0.98
C ASP A 41 -8.21 6.01 0.45
N VAL A 42 -7.22 5.61 1.25
CA VAL A 42 -7.09 6.01 2.65
C VAL A 42 -5.92 6.98 2.79
N ILE A 43 -6.19 8.17 3.32
CA ILE A 43 -5.16 9.19 3.58
C ILE A 43 -4.29 8.73 4.76
N VAL A 44 -2.97 8.78 4.58
CA VAL A 44 -2.00 8.51 5.65
C VAL A 44 -1.75 9.80 6.41
N LYS A 45 -2.31 9.91 7.62
CA LYS A 45 -2.19 11.11 8.46
C LYS A 45 -0.78 11.25 9.02
N ASP A 46 -0.21 10.14 9.51
CA ASP A 46 1.11 10.10 10.13
C ASP A 46 2.22 9.76 9.11
N TRP A 47 2.12 10.34 7.91
CA TRP A 47 2.99 10.02 6.77
C TRP A 47 4.49 10.18 7.08
N ASN A 48 4.85 11.18 7.89
CA ASN A 48 6.25 11.42 8.26
C ASN A 48 6.78 10.30 9.17
N ALA A 49 5.98 9.83 10.14
CA ALA A 49 6.34 8.69 10.99
C ALA A 49 6.40 7.38 10.19
N ALA A 50 5.61 7.27 9.12
CA ALA A 50 5.67 6.15 8.17
C ALA A 50 6.89 6.20 7.23
N GLY A 51 7.73 7.24 7.31
CA GLY A 51 8.92 7.41 6.46
C GLY A 51 8.61 7.85 5.04
N LEU A 52 7.42 8.40 4.80
CA LEU A 52 7.05 9.00 3.52
C LEU A 52 7.58 10.44 3.44
N LEU A 53 7.88 10.89 2.22
CA LEU A 53 8.45 12.22 1.98
C LEU A 53 7.39 13.34 1.91
N ALA A 54 6.12 12.97 1.78
CA ALA A 54 5.00 13.90 1.68
C ALA A 54 3.69 13.20 2.04
N ALA A 55 2.66 14.00 2.33
CA ALA A 55 1.29 13.54 2.50
C ALA A 55 0.88 12.64 1.32
N SER A 56 0.37 11.45 1.64
CA SER A 56 0.11 10.38 0.68
C SER A 56 -1.16 9.62 1.03
N SER A 57 -1.67 8.84 0.09
CA SER A 57 -2.78 7.91 0.27
C SER A 57 -2.37 6.47 -0.08
N VAL A 58 -2.95 5.51 0.65
CA VAL A 58 -2.93 4.08 0.34
C VAL A 58 -4.11 3.77 -0.57
N ARG A 59 -3.85 3.19 -1.75
CA ARG A 59 -4.88 2.83 -2.73
C ARG A 59 -5.26 1.36 -2.62
N LEU A 60 -6.31 1.08 -1.87
CA LEU A 60 -6.78 -0.29 -1.59
C LEU A 60 -7.43 -0.94 -2.82
N HIS A 61 -7.83 -0.18 -3.83
CA HIS A 61 -8.26 -0.70 -5.13
C HIS A 61 -7.08 -1.03 -6.08
N LYS A 62 -5.83 -0.88 -5.61
CA LYS A 62 -4.59 -1.16 -6.36
C LYS A 62 -3.70 -2.11 -5.55
N LEU A 63 -4.25 -3.26 -5.19
CA LEU A 63 -3.50 -4.35 -4.55
C LEU A 63 -2.70 -5.15 -5.58
N GLY A 64 -1.63 -5.78 -5.12
CA GLY A 64 -0.89 -6.77 -5.89
C GLY A 64 0.03 -7.58 -5.01
N THR A 65 0.38 -8.76 -5.48
CA THR A 65 1.42 -9.60 -4.88
C THR A 65 2.74 -9.33 -5.59
N ILE A 66 3.82 -9.13 -4.85
CA ILE A 66 5.16 -8.94 -5.40
C ILE A 66 6.16 -9.84 -4.68
N GLU A 67 7.21 -10.25 -5.41
CA GLU A 67 8.37 -10.91 -4.82
C GLU A 67 9.08 -9.98 -3.83
N LYS A 68 9.44 -10.50 -2.66
CA LYS A 68 10.24 -9.80 -1.64
C LYS A 68 11.57 -9.29 -2.18
N ALA A 69 12.14 -9.98 -3.17
CA ALA A 69 13.38 -9.58 -3.85
C ALA A 69 13.25 -8.22 -4.57
N LEU A 70 12.03 -7.78 -4.93
CA LEU A 70 11.78 -6.47 -5.54
C LEU A 70 11.69 -5.34 -4.48
N VAL A 71 11.62 -5.68 -3.19
CA VAL A 71 11.57 -4.70 -2.10
C VAL A 71 12.98 -4.21 -1.78
N ARG A 72 13.29 -2.97 -2.19
CA ARG A 72 14.62 -2.38 -2.01
C ARG A 72 14.96 -2.09 -0.54
N ARG A 73 14.01 -1.54 0.22
CA ARG A 73 14.20 -1.17 1.63
C ARG A 73 12.86 -0.92 2.32
N LYS A 74 12.87 -1.05 3.66
CA LYS A 74 11.79 -0.58 4.52
C LYS A 74 11.91 0.93 4.75
N LEU A 75 10.80 1.67 4.62
CA LEU A 75 10.75 3.11 4.88
C LEU A 75 10.40 3.43 6.34
N GLY A 76 9.44 2.72 6.91
CA GLY A 76 8.93 2.96 8.25
C GLY A 76 7.84 1.97 8.61
N ARG A 77 6.99 2.36 9.56
CA ARG A 77 5.75 1.65 9.92
C ARG A 77 4.60 2.63 9.91
N ILE A 78 3.47 2.18 9.41
CA ILE A 78 2.22 2.95 9.51
C ILE A 78 1.80 3.05 10.99
N SER A 79 1.18 4.16 11.36
CA SER A 79 0.65 4.32 12.72
C SER A 79 -0.56 3.42 12.95
N VAL A 80 -0.90 3.20 14.22
CA VAL A 80 -2.06 2.38 14.60
C VAL A 80 -3.36 2.99 14.07
N SER A 81 -3.51 4.32 14.18
CA SER A 81 -4.68 5.05 13.68
C SER A 81 -4.85 4.97 12.17
N ASP A 82 -3.77 5.13 11.40
CA ASP A 82 -3.81 4.98 9.95
C ASP A 82 -4.07 3.52 9.54
N TRP A 83 -3.54 2.55 10.29
CA TRP A 83 -3.82 1.12 10.06
C TRP A 83 -5.29 0.77 10.30
N GLU A 84 -5.89 1.28 11.37
CA GLU A 84 -7.32 1.11 11.65
C GLU A 84 -8.20 1.65 10.52
N ALA A 85 -7.88 2.84 10.00
CA ALA A 85 -8.60 3.41 8.86
C ALA A 85 -8.50 2.53 7.60
N ILE A 86 -7.33 1.93 7.36
CA ILE A 86 -7.09 1.00 6.24
C ILE A 86 -7.91 -0.27 6.39
N ILE A 87 -7.90 -0.88 7.58
CA ILE A 87 -8.68 -2.10 7.84
C ILE A 87 -10.18 -1.85 7.74
N THR A 88 -10.67 -0.71 8.26
CA THR A 88 -12.07 -0.31 8.13
C THR A 88 -12.47 -0.18 6.66
N SER A 89 -11.70 0.57 5.86
CA SER A 89 -11.99 0.73 4.42
C SER A 89 -11.94 -0.61 3.66
N LEU A 90 -10.99 -1.50 3.98
CA LEU A 90 -10.93 -2.85 3.40
C LEU A 90 -12.19 -3.67 3.74
N ARG A 91 -12.62 -3.67 5.01
CA ARG A 91 -13.80 -4.41 5.46
C ARG A 91 -15.07 -3.94 4.76
N GLU A 92 -15.24 -2.63 4.64
CA GLU A 92 -16.43 -2.03 4.03
C GLU A 92 -16.56 -2.31 2.52
N HIS A 93 -15.43 -2.45 1.80
CA HIS A 93 -15.45 -2.40 0.34
C HIS A 93 -14.91 -3.64 -0.37
N VAL A 94 -14.11 -4.48 0.29
CA VAL A 94 -13.50 -5.68 -0.31
C VAL A 94 -14.24 -6.97 0.10
N PHE A 95 -14.95 -6.94 1.23
CA PHE A 95 -15.80 -8.04 1.68
C PHE A 95 -17.27 -7.63 1.82
N PRO A 96 -17.94 -7.18 0.74
CA PRO A 96 -19.37 -6.96 0.80
C PRO A 96 -20.06 -8.33 0.90
N SER A 97 -20.74 -8.57 2.02
CA SER A 97 -21.78 -9.58 2.20
C SER A 97 -21.35 -11.05 2.11
N ILE A 98 -21.18 -11.68 3.28
CA ILE A 98 -21.80 -13.00 3.49
C ILE A 98 -23.23 -12.72 3.97
#